data_AF-A0A560BCF8-F1
#
_entry.id   AF-A0A560BCF8-F1
#
_cell.length_a   1.000
_cell.length_b   1.000
_cell.length_c   1.000
_cell.angle_alpha   90.00
_cell.angle_beta   90.00
_cell.angle_gamma   90.00
#
_symmetry.space_group_name_H-M   'P 1'
#
loop_
_entity.id
_entity.type
_entity.pdbx_description
1 polymer ?
#
loop_
_entity_poly.entity_id
_entity_poly.type
_entity_poly.pdbx_seq_one_letter_code
_entity_poly.pdbx_strand_id
1 'polypeptide(L)'
;MTRPTIASPPAAQPSPPSGLNAAASPVPWLKPGVVMHDPSFPVDRLLADFARAVQGRGFAVKGFVQCNHQPGEGVAPHMDLMDLSNGKVIRIDQHAGPRGAGIGIAVDTLRRALQEPTDLVVVGRFVALERAGHALGDAVRDGLSTGFPVLTSVAARCMAKWQSFSGREGTLLPANETALWRWWGPDRLYPDLVHGVADGEVRRIVVGPRWLMVEGERGTGLAHLSKGGDVLRAQAGVYRRRGLRGLAALAHGWDPAERALAVAAINASYNRRDMDVLPGDGLDDLARADGRTVLIGAIPGYRDRMPHAQVVESNPRDGEFPMAAAECLLPGCTTAIVSAAGLVNRTLPRLLSLACPAHVALTGPATPLTPRLHAYGVGTLAGFVVTDPDGLANAIAQGAKPWAFAPFGRVVHRRNAMSSSMMA
;
A
#
# COMPACT_ATOMS: atom_id res chain seq x y z
N MET A 1 9.60 72.45 6.72
CA MET A 1 10.31 71.20 6.37
C MET A 1 9.63 70.05 7.09
N THR A 2 8.63 69.46 6.45
CA THR A 2 7.77 68.39 6.99
C THR A 2 8.09 67.10 6.21
N ARG A 3 8.71 66.14 6.89
CA ARG A 3 8.97 64.79 6.34
C ARG A 3 7.65 64.01 6.26
N PRO A 4 7.34 63.34 5.13
CA PRO A 4 6.17 62.48 5.07
C PRO A 4 6.45 61.13 5.76
N THR A 5 5.50 60.72 6.59
CA THR A 5 5.49 59.45 7.32
C THR A 5 5.23 58.29 6.35
N ILE A 6 6.17 57.35 6.25
CA ILE A 6 6.00 56.12 5.46
C ILE A 6 5.17 55.14 6.28
N ALA A 7 3.97 54.81 5.80
CA ALA A 7 3.12 53.79 6.41
C ALA A 7 3.78 52.40 6.31
N SER A 8 3.85 51.69 7.42
CA SER A 8 4.31 50.29 7.45
C SER A 8 3.36 49.39 6.65
N PRO A 9 3.86 48.38 5.93
CA PRO A 9 3.00 47.46 5.19
C PRO A 9 2.14 46.63 6.16
N PRO A 10 0.90 46.26 5.77
CA PRO A 10 0.04 45.45 6.61
C PRO A 10 0.67 44.07 6.86
N ALA A 11 0.47 43.55 8.08
CA ALA A 11 0.91 42.22 8.47
C ALA A 11 0.39 41.16 7.48
N ALA A 12 1.29 40.31 6.98
CA ALA A 12 0.96 39.23 6.06
C ALA A 12 -0.12 38.32 6.67
N GLN A 13 -1.26 38.21 6.00
CA GLN A 13 -2.27 37.23 6.36
C GLN A 13 -1.68 35.81 6.24
N PRO A 14 -1.96 34.90 7.19
CA PRO A 14 -1.54 33.51 7.05
C PRO A 14 -2.13 32.95 5.77
N SER A 15 -1.28 32.38 4.92
CA SER A 15 -1.70 31.77 3.65
C SER A 15 -2.80 30.75 3.91
N PRO A 16 -3.86 30.70 3.06
CA PRO A 16 -4.85 29.64 3.16
C PRO A 16 -4.18 28.27 3.01
N PRO A 17 -4.67 27.21 3.69
CA PRO A 17 -4.15 25.86 3.50
C PRO A 17 -4.23 25.53 2.02
N SER A 18 -3.08 25.17 1.45
CA SER A 18 -2.86 24.89 0.03
C SER A 18 -4.03 24.10 -0.54
N GLY A 19 -4.88 24.80 -1.30
CA GLY A 19 -5.98 24.18 -2.01
C GLY A 19 -5.42 23.22 -3.04
N LEU A 20 -5.77 21.94 -2.86
CA LEU A 20 -6.24 21.03 -3.92
C LEU A 20 -5.72 21.37 -5.32
N ASN A 21 -4.44 21.08 -5.56
CA ASN A 21 -4.06 20.51 -6.84
C ASN A 21 -3.77 19.04 -6.56
N ALA A 22 -4.72 18.18 -6.92
CA ALA A 22 -4.56 16.74 -6.95
C ALA A 22 -3.59 16.36 -8.08
N ALA A 23 -2.35 16.84 -8.02
CA ALA A 23 -1.23 16.17 -8.63
C ALA A 23 -0.87 15.05 -7.67
N ALA A 24 -1.40 13.86 -7.96
CA ALA A 24 -1.12 12.62 -7.28
C ALA A 24 0.33 12.61 -6.77
N SER A 25 0.54 12.32 -5.48
CA SER A 25 1.84 11.81 -5.04
C SER A 25 2.13 10.64 -5.99
N PRO A 26 3.09 10.75 -6.93
CA PRO A 26 3.21 9.76 -7.98
C PRO A 26 3.61 8.49 -7.27
N VAL A 27 2.70 7.51 -7.24
CA VAL A 27 3.06 6.16 -6.85
C VAL A 27 4.24 5.81 -7.75
N PRO A 28 5.40 5.39 -7.19
CA PRO A 28 6.58 5.02 -7.95
C PRO A 28 6.23 4.21 -9.19
N TRP A 29 6.90 4.57 -10.29
CA TRP A 29 6.75 3.95 -11.61
C TRP A 29 6.67 2.42 -11.51
N LEU A 30 5.58 1.83 -12.01
CA LEU A 30 5.45 0.38 -12.09
C LEU A 30 5.72 -0.08 -13.51
N LYS A 31 6.83 -0.80 -13.69
CA LYS A 31 7.13 -1.45 -14.97
C LYS A 31 6.00 -2.42 -15.34
N PRO A 32 5.64 -2.54 -16.63
CA PRO A 32 4.64 -3.51 -17.06
C PRO A 32 4.94 -4.92 -16.55
N GLY A 33 3.95 -5.59 -15.97
CA GLY A 33 4.03 -6.96 -15.50
C GLY A 33 3.68 -7.93 -16.61
N VAL A 34 4.49 -8.97 -16.78
CA VAL A 34 4.31 -9.95 -17.87
C VAL A 34 4.32 -11.34 -17.27
N VAL A 35 3.14 -11.95 -17.16
CA VAL A 35 3.00 -13.31 -16.64
C VAL A 35 3.43 -14.31 -17.70
N MET A 36 4.54 -15.00 -17.45
CA MET A 36 5.00 -16.09 -18.29
C MET A 36 4.31 -17.38 -17.89
N HIS A 37 3.71 -18.07 -18.86
CA HIS A 37 2.93 -19.28 -18.58
C HIS A 37 3.07 -20.34 -19.67
N ASP A 38 2.81 -21.59 -19.29
CA ASP A 38 2.59 -22.68 -20.23
C ASP A 38 1.26 -22.48 -20.99
N PRO A 39 1.13 -22.89 -22.26
CA PRO A 39 -0.10 -22.72 -23.02
C PRO A 39 -1.35 -23.35 -22.39
N SER A 40 -1.18 -24.41 -21.60
CA SER A 40 -2.25 -25.10 -20.89
C SER A 40 -2.65 -24.41 -19.57
N PHE A 41 -1.79 -23.54 -19.05
CA PHE A 41 -2.03 -22.88 -17.76
C PHE A 41 -3.20 -21.90 -17.86
N PRO A 42 -4.16 -21.90 -16.90
CA PRO A 42 -5.34 -21.02 -16.91
C PRO A 42 -4.99 -19.59 -16.49
N VAL A 43 -4.11 -18.92 -17.26
CA VAL A 43 -3.59 -17.59 -16.92
C VAL A 43 -4.67 -16.52 -16.85
N ASP A 44 -5.70 -16.64 -17.70
CA ASP A 44 -6.82 -15.69 -17.73
C ASP A 44 -7.58 -15.68 -16.39
N ARG A 45 -7.73 -16.85 -15.73
CA ARG A 45 -8.31 -16.96 -14.39
C ARG A 45 -7.41 -16.32 -13.33
N LEU A 46 -6.11 -16.59 -13.37
CA LEU A 46 -5.14 -15.97 -12.45
C LEU A 46 -5.19 -14.43 -12.54
N LEU A 47 -5.20 -13.89 -13.76
CA LEU A 47 -5.30 -12.45 -13.99
C LEU A 47 -6.63 -11.87 -13.51
N ALA A 48 -7.75 -12.57 -13.74
CA ALA A 48 -9.07 -12.17 -13.26
C ALA A 48 -9.16 -12.16 -11.74
N ASP A 49 -8.65 -13.20 -11.08
CA ASP A 49 -8.65 -13.35 -9.63
C ASP A 49 -7.83 -12.22 -8.97
N PHE A 50 -6.65 -11.93 -9.54
CA PHE A 50 -5.82 -10.82 -9.09
C PHE A 50 -6.48 -9.46 -9.32
N ALA A 51 -7.06 -9.21 -10.50
CA ALA A 51 -7.79 -7.98 -10.80
C ALA A 51 -8.93 -7.74 -9.79
N ARG A 52 -9.72 -8.78 -9.51
CA ARG A 52 -10.80 -8.71 -8.51
C ARG A 52 -10.28 -8.46 -7.09
N ALA A 53 -9.15 -9.07 -6.72
CA ALA A 53 -8.54 -8.84 -5.42
C ALA A 53 -8.05 -7.40 -5.25
N VAL A 54 -7.47 -6.80 -6.30
CA VAL A 54 -7.06 -5.39 -6.33
C VAL A 54 -8.28 -4.45 -6.32
N GLN A 55 -9.33 -4.75 -7.08
CA GLN A 55 -10.59 -3.98 -7.06
C GLN A 55 -11.29 -4.03 -5.70
N GLY A 56 -11.35 -5.21 -5.07
CA GLY A 56 -11.94 -5.38 -3.73
C GLY A 56 -11.24 -4.55 -2.65
N ARG A 57 -10.04 -4.04 -2.94
CA ARG A 57 -9.28 -3.13 -2.08
C ARG A 57 -9.53 -1.65 -2.35
N GLY A 58 -10.31 -1.31 -3.39
CA GLY A 58 -10.71 0.05 -3.72
C GLY A 58 -9.95 0.67 -4.90
N PHE A 59 -9.04 -0.07 -5.53
CA PHE A 59 -8.30 0.38 -6.70
C PHE A 59 -9.12 0.27 -7.99
N ALA A 60 -8.97 1.24 -8.89
CA ALA A 60 -9.60 1.25 -10.19
C ALA A 60 -8.85 0.32 -11.17
N VAL A 61 -9.39 -0.87 -11.41
CA VAL A 61 -8.86 -1.82 -12.39
C VAL A 61 -9.72 -1.80 -13.65
N LYS A 62 -9.06 -1.69 -14.80
CA LYS A 62 -9.67 -1.79 -16.13
C LYS A 62 -8.98 -2.86 -16.94
N GLY A 63 -9.62 -3.30 -18.01
CA GLY A 63 -9.03 -4.31 -18.88
C GLY A 63 -9.98 -5.45 -19.21
N PHE A 64 -9.43 -6.51 -19.78
CA PHE A 64 -10.19 -7.69 -20.14
C PHE A 64 -9.32 -8.95 -20.08
N VAL A 65 -9.97 -10.08 -19.87
CA VAL A 65 -9.37 -11.42 -19.93
C VAL A 65 -10.25 -12.32 -20.79
N GLN A 66 -9.67 -13.43 -21.29
CA GLN A 66 -10.46 -14.40 -22.05
C GLN A 66 -11.15 -15.41 -21.12
N CYS A 67 -12.42 -15.68 -21.39
CA CYS A 67 -13.17 -16.77 -20.75
C CYS A 67 -13.44 -17.82 -21.83
N ASN A 68 -12.64 -18.90 -21.80
CA ASN A 68 -12.85 -20.03 -22.69
C ASN A 68 -13.80 -21.02 -22.00
N HIS A 69 -14.93 -21.31 -22.64
CA HIS A 69 -15.82 -22.38 -22.21
C HIS A 69 -15.38 -23.69 -22.86
N GLN A 70 -15.11 -24.72 -22.05
CA GLN A 70 -14.93 -26.07 -22.58
C GLN A 70 -16.27 -26.60 -23.10
N PRO A 71 -16.27 -27.42 -24.16
CA PRO A 71 -17.48 -28.01 -24.67
C PRO A 71 -18.15 -28.88 -23.58
N GLY A 72 -19.34 -28.46 -23.13
CA GLY A 72 -20.32 -29.41 -22.61
C GLY A 72 -20.96 -30.14 -23.78
N GLU A 73 -21.48 -31.35 -23.55
CA GLU A 73 -22.11 -32.21 -24.57
C GLU A 73 -22.93 -31.38 -25.58
N GLY A 74 -22.44 -31.27 -26.82
CA GLY A 74 -23.12 -30.62 -27.95
C GLY A 74 -22.87 -29.12 -28.19
N VAL A 75 -22.06 -28.42 -27.39
CA VAL A 75 -21.78 -26.98 -27.60
C VAL A 75 -20.41 -26.76 -28.24
N ALA A 76 -20.37 -26.08 -29.40
CA ALA A 76 -19.11 -25.72 -30.06
C ALA A 76 -18.25 -24.81 -29.16
N PRO A 77 -16.93 -24.99 -29.14
CA PRO A 77 -16.03 -24.14 -28.36
C PRO A 77 -16.19 -22.69 -28.85
N HIS A 78 -16.39 -21.78 -27.91
CA HIS A 78 -16.49 -20.35 -28.19
C HIS A 78 -15.61 -19.55 -27.23
N MET A 79 -15.22 -18.35 -27.67
CA MET A 79 -14.38 -17.43 -26.92
C MET A 79 -15.21 -16.26 -26.45
N ASP A 80 -15.19 -16.00 -25.14
CA ASP A 80 -15.75 -14.78 -24.57
C ASP A 80 -14.64 -13.90 -24.01
N LEU A 81 -14.88 -12.59 -23.96
CA LEU A 81 -14.07 -11.63 -23.21
C LEU A 81 -14.84 -11.16 -21.98
N MET A 82 -14.18 -11.09 -20.83
CA MET A 82 -14.73 -10.45 -19.64
C MET A 82 -14.11 -9.07 -19.46
N ASP A 83 -14.93 -8.02 -19.46
CA ASP A 83 -14.50 -6.67 -19.05
C ASP A 83 -14.31 -6.67 -17.53
N LEU A 84 -13.09 -6.41 -17.09
CA LEU A 84 -12.73 -6.46 -15.68
C LEU A 84 -13.31 -5.28 -14.89
N SER A 85 -13.66 -4.17 -15.53
CA SER A 85 -14.22 -3.00 -14.83
C SER A 85 -15.64 -3.22 -14.31
N ASN A 86 -16.42 -4.08 -14.96
CA ASN A 86 -17.85 -4.30 -14.66
C ASN A 86 -18.26 -5.78 -14.62
N GLY A 87 -17.34 -6.71 -14.94
CA GLY A 87 -17.60 -8.15 -15.00
C GLY A 87 -18.45 -8.61 -16.19
N LYS A 88 -18.80 -7.72 -17.12
CA LYS A 88 -19.64 -8.04 -18.27
C LYS A 88 -18.88 -8.95 -19.23
N VAL A 89 -19.53 -10.05 -19.60
CA VAL A 89 -19.03 -10.99 -20.60
C VAL A 89 -19.52 -10.57 -21.99
N ILE A 90 -18.59 -10.41 -22.92
CA ILE A 90 -18.83 -10.04 -24.32
C ILE A 90 -18.49 -11.27 -25.16
N ARG A 91 -19.50 -11.79 -25.86
CA ARG A 91 -19.31 -12.90 -26.79
C ARG A 91 -18.58 -12.43 -28.04
N ILE A 92 -17.48 -13.09 -28.39
CA ILE A 92 -16.83 -12.88 -29.68
C ILE A 92 -17.43 -13.87 -30.68
N ASP A 93 -18.08 -13.35 -31.71
CA ASP A 93 -18.54 -14.18 -32.82
C ASP A 93 -17.33 -14.73 -33.58
N GLN A 94 -17.22 -16.06 -33.59
CA GLN A 94 -16.19 -16.82 -34.29
C GLN A 94 -16.24 -16.62 -35.82
N HIS A 95 -17.37 -16.18 -36.38
CA HIS A 95 -17.51 -15.88 -37.82
C HIS A 95 -16.98 -14.50 -38.22
N ALA A 96 -16.71 -13.60 -37.26
CA ALA A 96 -16.03 -12.32 -37.53
C ALA A 96 -14.51 -12.48 -37.77
N GLY A 97 -14.02 -13.73 -37.71
CA GLY A 97 -12.62 -14.08 -37.83
C GLY A 97 -11.75 -13.55 -36.67
N PRO A 98 -10.48 -13.99 -36.54
CA PRO A 98 -9.56 -13.55 -35.49
C PRO A 98 -9.19 -12.04 -35.52
N ARG A 99 -9.79 -11.27 -36.44
CA ARG A 99 -9.34 -9.93 -36.85
C ARG A 99 -10.31 -8.79 -36.47
N GLY A 100 -11.56 -9.05 -36.11
CA GLY A 100 -12.58 -8.00 -35.97
C GLY A 100 -12.87 -7.51 -34.54
N ALA A 101 -13.64 -8.29 -33.78
CA ALA A 101 -14.29 -7.78 -32.55
C ALA A 101 -13.35 -7.65 -31.33
N GLY A 102 -12.45 -8.61 -31.12
CA GLY A 102 -11.57 -8.61 -29.93
C GLY A 102 -10.53 -7.47 -29.90
N ILE A 103 -10.12 -6.96 -31.07
CA ILE A 103 -9.18 -5.83 -31.16
C ILE A 103 -9.89 -4.52 -30.86
N GLY A 104 -11.09 -4.30 -31.41
CA GLY A 104 -11.87 -3.09 -31.15
C GLY A 104 -12.10 -2.89 -29.65
N ILE A 105 -12.52 -3.96 -28.96
CA ILE A 105 -12.69 -3.97 -27.50
C ILE A 105 -11.38 -3.64 -26.78
N ALA A 106 -10.25 -4.21 -27.23
CA ALA A 106 -8.94 -3.95 -26.63
C ALA A 106 -8.49 -2.50 -26.80
N VAL A 107 -8.65 -1.95 -28.01
CA VAL A 107 -8.35 -0.56 -28.35
C VAL A 107 -9.21 0.40 -27.52
N ASP A 108 -10.52 0.17 -27.47
CA ASP A 108 -11.44 1.04 -26.72
C ASP A 108 -11.19 0.96 -25.21
N THR A 109 -10.84 -0.22 -24.69
CA THR A 109 -10.51 -0.39 -23.28
C THR A 109 -9.22 0.33 -22.90
N LEU A 110 -8.17 0.20 -23.71
CA LEU A 110 -6.92 0.95 -23.50
C LEU A 110 -7.15 2.47 -23.61
N ARG A 111 -7.95 2.91 -24.60
CA ARG A 111 -8.29 4.33 -24.75
C ARG A 111 -9.03 4.88 -23.53
N ARG A 112 -10.05 4.19 -23.03
CA ARG A 112 -10.77 4.56 -21.79
C ARG A 112 -9.82 4.60 -20.59
N ALA A 113 -8.91 3.64 -20.50
CA ALA A 113 -7.98 3.57 -19.39
C ALA A 113 -6.95 4.72 -19.40
N LEU A 114 -6.61 5.26 -20.57
CA LEU A 114 -5.80 6.48 -20.72
C LEU A 114 -6.57 7.77 -20.40
N GLN A 115 -7.89 7.77 -20.51
CA GLN A 115 -8.73 8.97 -20.37
C GLN A 115 -9.38 9.13 -19.00
N GLU A 116 -9.57 8.04 -18.25
CA GLU A 116 -10.23 8.08 -16.94
C GLU A 116 -9.34 7.46 -15.86
N PRO A 117 -9.54 7.81 -14.57
CA PRO A 117 -8.73 7.30 -13.46
C PRO A 117 -8.59 5.78 -13.49
N THR A 118 -7.35 5.31 -13.46
CA THR A 118 -7.00 3.89 -13.58
C THR A 118 -5.74 3.61 -12.77
N ASP A 119 -5.80 2.66 -11.86
CA ASP A 119 -4.67 2.22 -11.03
C ASP A 119 -3.96 0.98 -11.60
N LEU A 120 -4.66 0.18 -12.40
CA LEU A 120 -4.13 -1.01 -13.05
C LEU A 120 -4.91 -1.31 -14.34
N VAL A 121 -4.18 -1.64 -15.40
CA VAL A 121 -4.75 -2.20 -16.63
C VAL A 121 -4.32 -3.63 -16.82
N VAL A 122 -5.28 -4.52 -17.00
CA VAL A 122 -5.04 -5.94 -17.24
C VAL A 122 -5.47 -6.29 -18.67
N VAL A 123 -4.51 -6.67 -19.51
CA VAL A 123 -4.80 -7.14 -20.88
C VAL A 123 -4.42 -8.60 -20.99
N GLY A 124 -5.43 -9.47 -20.97
CA GLY A 124 -5.26 -10.90 -21.20
C GLY A 124 -4.64 -11.17 -22.56
N ARG A 125 -3.52 -11.90 -22.54
CA ARG A 125 -2.70 -12.31 -23.69
C ARG A 125 -2.05 -11.17 -24.48
N PHE A 126 -0.75 -11.30 -24.66
CA PHE A 126 0.13 -10.39 -25.40
C PHE A 126 -0.40 -9.98 -26.78
N VAL A 127 -0.97 -10.91 -27.56
CA VAL A 127 -1.41 -10.62 -28.95
C VAL A 127 -2.50 -9.55 -28.99
N ALA A 128 -3.37 -9.48 -27.96
CA ALA A 128 -4.38 -8.44 -27.88
C ALA A 128 -3.76 -7.07 -27.55
N LEU A 129 -2.80 -7.05 -26.62
CA LEU A 129 -2.05 -5.84 -26.24
C LEU A 129 -1.22 -5.30 -27.42
N GLU A 130 -0.48 -6.16 -28.11
CA GLU A 130 0.37 -5.82 -29.26
C GLU A 130 -0.45 -5.12 -30.35
N ARG A 131 -1.57 -5.71 -30.73
CA ARG A 131 -2.44 -5.19 -31.80
C ARG A 131 -3.11 -3.89 -31.39
N ALA A 132 -3.55 -3.78 -30.14
CA ALA A 132 -4.15 -2.55 -29.63
C ALA A 132 -3.11 -1.42 -29.52
N GLY A 133 -1.87 -1.74 -29.13
CA GLY A 133 -0.74 -0.81 -29.14
C GLY A 133 -0.44 -0.28 -30.54
N HIS A 134 -0.40 -1.15 -31.55
CA HIS A 134 -0.23 -0.71 -32.95
C HIS A 134 -1.37 0.18 -33.44
N ALA A 135 -2.62 -0.12 -33.07
CA ALA A 135 -3.78 0.67 -33.49
C ALA A 135 -3.88 2.04 -32.80
N LEU A 136 -3.39 2.15 -31.56
CA LEU A 136 -3.36 3.41 -30.81
C LEU A 136 -2.09 4.24 -31.03
N GLY A 137 -1.10 3.69 -31.74
CA GLY A 137 0.12 4.39 -32.14
C GLY A 137 0.92 4.90 -30.95
N ASP A 138 1.35 6.16 -31.02
CA ASP A 138 2.26 6.75 -30.04
C ASP A 138 1.61 6.92 -28.65
N ALA A 139 0.29 7.05 -28.55
CA ALA A 139 -0.38 7.23 -27.26
C ALA A 139 -0.20 6.05 -26.28
N VAL A 140 -0.18 4.81 -26.77
CA VAL A 140 0.09 3.63 -25.92
C VAL A 140 1.58 3.48 -25.64
N ARG A 141 2.43 3.80 -26.62
CA ARG A 141 3.89 3.78 -26.43
C ARG A 141 4.28 4.80 -25.36
N ASP A 142 3.80 6.03 -25.48
CA ASP A 142 3.98 7.11 -24.52
C ASP A 142 3.34 6.75 -23.17
N GLY A 143 2.16 6.12 -23.15
CA GLY A 143 1.55 5.61 -21.92
C GLY A 143 2.41 4.56 -21.19
N LEU A 144 2.94 3.58 -21.93
CA LEU A 144 3.86 2.56 -21.40
C LEU A 144 5.17 3.19 -20.91
N SER A 145 5.71 4.16 -21.65
CA SER A 145 6.92 4.92 -21.28
C SER A 145 6.69 5.91 -20.13
N THR A 146 5.47 6.40 -19.92
CA THR A 146 5.10 7.30 -18.80
C THR A 146 4.63 6.55 -17.56
N GLY A 147 4.55 5.22 -17.60
CA GLY A 147 4.33 4.40 -16.41
C GLY A 147 2.95 3.91 -16.14
N PHE A 148 2.20 3.67 -17.20
CA PHE A 148 0.93 3.01 -17.09
C PHE A 148 1.11 1.58 -16.51
N PRO A 149 0.55 1.28 -15.33
CA PRO A 149 0.69 -0.03 -14.69
C PRO A 149 -0.12 -1.07 -15.48
N VAL A 150 0.53 -1.72 -16.44
CA VAL A 150 -0.08 -2.75 -17.29
C VAL A 150 0.35 -4.13 -16.83
N LEU A 151 -0.60 -5.05 -16.72
CA LEU A 151 -0.37 -6.47 -16.51
C LEU A 151 -0.88 -7.25 -17.72
N THR A 152 -0.02 -8.10 -18.29
CA THR A 152 -0.39 -8.98 -19.40
C THR A 152 0.18 -10.38 -19.21
N SER A 153 -0.13 -11.29 -20.13
CA SER A 153 0.39 -12.66 -20.15
C SER A 153 1.04 -13.00 -21.48
N VAL A 154 2.13 -13.76 -21.43
CA VAL A 154 2.80 -14.30 -22.61
C VAL A 154 2.99 -15.81 -22.44
N ALA A 155 2.53 -16.56 -23.45
CA ALA A 155 2.85 -17.98 -23.54
C ALA A 155 4.36 -18.12 -23.82
N ALA A 156 5.03 -19.09 -23.20
CA ALA A 156 6.49 -19.27 -23.33
C ALA A 156 6.99 -19.26 -24.80
N ARG A 157 6.24 -19.89 -25.72
CA ARG A 157 6.55 -19.92 -27.17
C ARG A 157 6.55 -18.54 -27.85
N CYS A 158 5.89 -17.54 -27.27
CA CYS A 158 5.75 -16.19 -27.82
C CYS A 158 6.77 -15.20 -27.23
N MET A 159 7.73 -15.66 -26.39
CA MET A 159 8.68 -14.79 -25.71
C MET A 159 9.54 -13.95 -26.66
N ALA A 160 9.99 -14.53 -27.79
CA ALA A 160 10.77 -13.80 -28.78
C ALA A 160 10.00 -12.62 -29.40
N LYS A 161 8.68 -12.79 -29.63
CA LYS A 161 7.81 -11.72 -30.14
C LYS A 161 7.61 -10.62 -29.10
N TRP A 162 7.39 -11.00 -27.84
CA TRP A 162 7.31 -10.05 -26.73
C TRP A 162 8.57 -9.20 -26.63
N GLN A 163 9.76 -9.81 -26.65
CA GLN A 163 11.03 -9.07 -26.55
C GLN A 163 11.22 -8.06 -27.68
N SER A 164 10.78 -8.40 -28.90
CA SER A 164 10.81 -7.49 -30.05
C SER A 164 9.79 -6.34 -29.91
N PHE A 165 8.62 -6.60 -29.33
CA PHE A 165 7.58 -5.59 -29.14
C PHE A 165 7.90 -4.63 -27.99
N SER A 166 8.32 -5.15 -26.84
CA SER A 166 8.52 -4.35 -25.64
C SER A 166 9.88 -3.66 -25.56
N GLY A 167 10.78 -3.88 -26.53
CA GLY A 167 12.14 -3.35 -26.47
C GLY A 167 12.94 -3.85 -25.26
N ARG A 168 12.59 -5.04 -24.72
CA ARG A 168 13.08 -5.62 -23.45
C ARG A 168 12.58 -4.92 -22.19
N GLU A 169 11.55 -4.09 -22.28
CA GLU A 169 10.88 -3.49 -21.12
C GLU A 169 9.84 -4.45 -20.52
N GLY A 170 9.60 -4.32 -19.21
CA GLY A 170 8.66 -5.14 -18.44
C GLY A 170 9.31 -6.13 -17.46
N THR A 171 8.61 -6.42 -16.37
CA THR A 171 9.01 -7.40 -15.35
C THR A 171 8.38 -8.74 -15.68
N LEU A 172 9.20 -9.76 -15.94
CA LEU A 172 8.73 -11.13 -16.13
C LEU A 172 8.31 -11.73 -14.79
N LEU A 173 7.09 -12.26 -14.75
CA LEU A 173 6.45 -12.79 -13.55
C LEU A 173 6.15 -14.28 -13.73
N PRO A 174 6.49 -15.12 -12.73
CA PRO A 174 5.93 -16.46 -12.63
C PRO A 174 4.40 -16.41 -12.56
N ALA A 175 3.73 -17.43 -13.12
CA ALA A 175 2.27 -17.53 -13.11
C ALA A 175 1.72 -18.00 -11.76
N ASN A 176 1.89 -17.19 -10.72
CA ASN A 176 1.28 -17.38 -9.41
C ASN A 176 0.91 -16.04 -8.74
N GLU A 177 -0.01 -16.11 -7.78
CA GLU A 177 -0.55 -14.94 -7.09
C GLU A 177 0.53 -14.17 -6.29
N THR A 178 1.46 -14.87 -5.64
CA THR A 178 2.53 -14.25 -4.86
C THR A 178 3.41 -13.34 -5.74
N ALA A 179 3.72 -13.76 -6.96
CA ALA A 179 4.49 -12.95 -7.90
C ALA A 179 3.74 -11.68 -8.33
N LEU A 180 2.41 -11.77 -8.51
CA LEU A 180 1.58 -10.61 -8.87
C LEU A 180 1.53 -9.56 -7.75
N TRP A 181 1.34 -9.98 -6.49
CA TRP A 181 1.37 -9.06 -5.35
C TRP A 181 2.75 -8.45 -5.11
N ARG A 182 3.83 -9.23 -5.30
CA ARG A 182 5.21 -8.71 -5.24
C ARG A 182 5.47 -7.66 -6.32
N TRP A 183 4.97 -7.90 -7.53
CA TRP A 183 5.06 -6.93 -8.62
C TRP A 183 4.27 -5.66 -8.33
N TRP A 184 3.01 -5.78 -7.91
CA TRP A 184 2.20 -4.65 -7.49
C TRP A 184 2.92 -3.79 -6.43
N GLY A 185 3.51 -4.48 -5.45
CA GLY A 185 4.52 -3.93 -4.58
C GLY A 185 3.96 -3.00 -3.48
N PRO A 186 4.79 -2.71 -2.46
CA PRO A 186 4.37 -1.98 -1.27
C PRO A 186 4.20 -0.47 -1.50
N ASP A 187 4.60 0.08 -2.64
CA ASP A 187 4.42 1.51 -2.93
C ASP A 187 2.94 1.95 -2.98
N ARG A 188 2.03 0.98 -3.20
CA ARG A 188 0.58 1.19 -3.15
C ARG A 188 -0.03 1.04 -1.76
N LEU A 189 0.78 0.76 -0.72
CA LEU A 189 0.26 0.50 0.62
C LEU A 189 -0.51 1.68 1.21
N TYR A 190 -0.10 2.92 0.93
CA TYR A 190 -0.78 4.09 1.50
C TYR A 190 -2.18 4.30 0.91
N PRO A 191 -2.35 4.37 -0.43
CA PRO A 191 -3.69 4.36 -1.02
C PRO A 191 -4.54 3.19 -0.51
N ASP A 192 -3.98 1.98 -0.46
CA ASP A 192 -4.70 0.79 0.02
C ASP A 192 -5.18 0.90 1.46
N LEU A 193 -4.34 1.41 2.36
CA LEU A 193 -4.72 1.68 3.75
C LEU A 193 -5.83 2.74 3.80
N VAL A 194 -5.75 3.80 3.00
CA VAL A 194 -6.78 4.85 2.94
C VAL A 194 -8.10 4.31 2.41
N HIS A 195 -8.10 3.49 1.36
CA HIS A 195 -9.31 2.90 0.79
C HIS A 195 -10.06 2.00 1.78
N GLY A 196 -9.36 1.32 2.68
CA GLY A 196 -9.99 0.51 3.71
C GLY A 196 -10.46 1.27 4.95
N VAL A 197 -10.28 2.59 5.02
CA VAL A 197 -10.80 3.41 6.12
C VAL A 197 -12.33 3.49 6.03
N ALA A 198 -12.98 2.99 7.07
CA ALA A 198 -14.40 3.22 7.31
C ALA A 198 -14.54 4.67 7.79
N ASP A 199 -15.23 5.49 7.00
CA ASP A 199 -15.42 6.89 7.35
C ASP A 199 -16.32 7.03 8.59
N GLY A 200 -16.14 8.12 9.32
CA GLY A 200 -16.83 8.36 10.59
C GLY A 200 -16.36 9.63 11.27
N GLU A 201 -17.04 10.02 12.35
CA GLU A 201 -16.70 11.22 13.09
C GLU A 201 -15.33 11.10 13.76
N VAL A 202 -14.57 12.19 13.73
CA VAL A 202 -13.42 12.40 14.62
C VAL A 202 -13.94 13.04 15.91
N ARG A 203 -13.97 12.27 17.00
CA ARG A 203 -14.44 12.76 18.31
C ARG A 203 -13.43 13.68 18.96
N ARG A 204 -12.14 13.35 18.86
CA ARG A 204 -11.07 14.08 19.53
C ARG A 204 -9.75 13.92 18.78
N ILE A 205 -8.97 15.00 18.73
CA ILE A 205 -7.57 15.01 18.31
C ILE A 205 -6.76 15.54 19.49
N VAL A 206 -5.77 14.77 19.95
CA VAL A 206 -4.85 15.19 21.02
C VAL A 206 -3.44 15.22 20.44
N VAL A 207 -2.78 16.38 20.57
CA VAL A 207 -1.44 16.58 20.05
C VAL A 207 -0.47 16.80 21.21
N GLY A 208 0.27 15.74 21.55
CA GLY A 208 1.36 15.80 22.52
C GLY A 208 2.69 16.21 21.88
N PRO A 209 3.77 16.29 22.68
CA PRO A 209 5.11 16.66 22.20
C PRO A 209 5.72 15.71 21.17
N ARG A 210 5.45 14.41 21.26
CA ARG A 210 6.07 13.35 20.42
C ARG A 210 5.09 12.33 19.86
N TRP A 211 3.83 12.42 20.28
CA TRP A 211 2.77 11.51 19.90
C TRP A 211 1.49 12.30 19.73
N LEU A 212 0.65 11.83 18.81
CA LEU A 212 -0.71 12.33 18.68
C LEU A 212 -1.70 11.17 18.69
N MET A 213 -2.92 11.51 19.06
CA MET A 213 -4.05 10.60 19.13
C MET A 213 -5.20 11.15 18.32
N VAL A 214 -5.82 10.28 17.51
CA VAL A 214 -7.10 10.53 16.85
C VAL A 214 -8.10 9.53 17.41
N GLU A 215 -9.15 10.03 18.05
CA GLU A 215 -10.25 9.21 18.52
C GLU A 215 -11.41 9.27 17.53
N GLY A 216 -11.79 8.12 17.00
CA GLY A 216 -12.99 7.93 16.20
C GLY A 216 -14.10 7.25 16.99
N GLU A 217 -15.19 6.92 16.30
CA GLU A 217 -16.35 6.29 16.92
C GLU A 217 -16.07 4.90 17.51
N ARG A 218 -15.32 4.08 16.77
CA ARG A 218 -15.10 2.64 17.08
C ARG A 218 -13.72 2.33 17.64
N GLY A 219 -12.77 3.26 17.50
CA GLY A 219 -11.36 3.02 17.80
C GLY A 219 -10.61 4.32 18.01
N THR A 220 -9.37 4.17 18.47
CA THR A 220 -8.46 5.28 18.73
C THR A 220 -7.12 4.91 18.10
N GLY A 221 -6.61 5.81 17.28
CA GLY A 221 -5.35 5.63 16.59
C GLY A 221 -4.27 6.54 17.11
N LEU A 222 -3.04 6.05 17.04
CA LEU A 222 -1.85 6.73 17.52
C LEU A 222 -0.86 6.88 16.38
N ALA A 223 -0.04 7.93 16.44
CA ALA A 223 1.10 8.10 15.57
C ALA A 223 2.22 8.87 16.28
N HIS A 224 3.45 8.55 15.90
CA HIS A 224 4.62 9.34 16.30
C HIS A 224 4.58 10.69 15.59
N LEU A 225 4.91 11.74 16.33
CA LEU A 225 5.00 13.11 15.84
C LEU A 225 6.45 13.59 15.97
N SER A 226 7.08 13.85 14.82
CA SER A 226 8.47 14.32 14.77
C SER A 226 8.56 15.84 14.89
N LYS A 227 7.69 16.58 14.21
CA LYS A 227 7.61 18.04 14.17
C LYS A 227 6.20 18.51 13.77
N GLY A 228 5.92 19.81 13.90
CA GLY A 228 4.67 20.43 13.40
C GLY A 228 3.45 20.29 14.32
N GLY A 229 3.65 19.90 15.59
CA GLY A 229 2.54 19.73 16.54
C GLY A 229 1.75 21.00 16.84
N ASP A 230 2.42 22.15 16.85
CA ASP A 230 1.75 23.42 17.19
C ASP A 230 0.76 23.86 16.11
N VAL A 231 1.10 23.60 14.83
CA VAL A 231 0.19 23.84 13.68
C VAL A 231 -1.03 22.93 13.77
N LEU A 232 -0.82 21.62 14.02
CA LEU A 232 -1.92 20.68 14.19
C LEU A 232 -2.83 21.06 15.35
N ARG A 233 -2.26 21.51 16.47
CA ARG A 233 -3.01 21.93 17.66
C ARG A 233 -3.85 23.18 17.36
N ALA A 234 -3.27 24.17 16.69
CA ALA A 234 -3.98 25.39 16.28
C ALA A 234 -5.12 25.10 15.29
N GLN A 235 -4.96 24.09 14.43
CA GLN A 235 -5.94 23.74 13.39
C GLN A 235 -6.80 22.52 13.75
N ALA A 236 -6.76 22.03 15.00
CA ALA A 236 -7.43 20.80 15.40
C ALA A 236 -8.94 20.82 15.08
N GLY A 237 -9.61 21.96 15.24
CA GLY A 237 -11.02 22.14 14.88
C GLY A 237 -11.30 21.99 13.38
N VAL A 238 -10.38 22.42 12.51
CA VAL A 238 -10.50 22.25 11.05
C VAL A 238 -10.33 20.78 10.68
N TYR A 239 -9.31 20.12 11.23
CA TYR A 239 -9.04 18.72 10.98
C TYR A 239 -10.17 17.81 11.48
N ARG A 240 -10.75 18.10 12.65
CA ARG A 240 -11.88 17.34 13.21
C ARG A 240 -13.07 17.27 12.26
N ARG A 241 -13.35 18.35 11.51
CA ARG A 241 -14.47 18.43 10.56
C ARG A 241 -14.28 17.62 9.27
N ARG A 242 -13.10 17.05 9.01
CA ARG A 242 -12.81 16.30 7.77
C ARG A 242 -13.23 14.82 7.81
N GLY A 243 -13.63 14.30 8.98
CA GLY A 243 -13.91 12.87 9.16
C GLY A 243 -12.64 12.00 9.08
N LEU A 244 -12.76 10.72 9.44
CA LEU A 244 -11.62 9.80 9.44
C LEU A 244 -11.03 9.60 8.05
N ARG A 245 -11.87 9.47 7.00
CA ARG A 245 -11.38 9.28 5.63
C ARG A 245 -10.68 10.53 5.10
N GLY A 246 -11.21 11.71 5.39
CA GLY A 246 -10.59 12.97 4.97
C GLY A 246 -9.24 13.22 5.65
N LEU A 247 -9.08 12.79 6.90
CA LEU A 247 -7.77 12.80 7.57
C LEU A 247 -6.82 11.74 7.02
N ALA A 248 -7.30 10.52 6.76
CA ALA A 248 -6.49 9.44 6.20
C ALA A 248 -5.92 9.82 4.81
N ALA A 249 -6.67 10.56 3.99
CA ALA A 249 -6.23 11.04 2.68
C ALA A 249 -4.97 11.94 2.74
N LEU A 250 -4.66 12.55 3.90
CA LEU A 250 -3.42 13.32 4.09
C LEU A 250 -2.17 12.43 4.02
N ALA A 251 -2.30 11.09 4.06
CA ALA A 251 -1.19 10.16 3.90
C ALA A 251 -0.46 10.29 2.54
N HIS A 252 -1.12 10.89 1.53
CA HIS A 252 -0.50 11.19 0.24
C HIS A 252 0.45 12.38 0.29
N GLY A 253 0.33 13.25 1.29
CA GLY A 253 1.15 14.45 1.45
C GLY A 253 2.58 14.17 1.91
N TRP A 254 3.41 15.21 1.91
CA TRP A 254 4.80 15.16 2.39
C TRP A 254 5.03 15.85 3.72
N ASP A 255 4.04 16.60 4.23
CA ASP A 255 4.14 17.22 5.55
C ASP A 255 4.16 16.14 6.66
N PRO A 256 5.19 16.11 7.51
CA PRO A 256 5.31 15.07 8.54
C PRO A 256 4.22 15.10 9.62
N ALA A 257 3.67 16.28 9.94
CA ALA A 257 2.61 16.42 10.93
C ALA A 257 1.29 15.90 10.36
N GLU A 258 0.92 16.30 9.14
CA GLU A 258 -0.27 15.78 8.45
C GLU A 258 -0.18 14.27 8.20
N ARG A 259 1.00 13.74 7.91
CA ARG A 259 1.21 12.29 7.80
C ARG A 259 1.03 11.56 9.12
N ALA A 260 1.55 12.10 10.23
CA ALA A 260 1.29 11.53 11.54
C ALA A 260 -0.21 11.54 11.84
N LEU A 261 -0.90 12.64 11.53
CA LEU A 261 -2.35 12.75 11.68
C LEU A 261 -3.09 11.71 10.82
N ALA A 262 -2.67 11.52 9.57
CA ALA A 262 -3.23 10.52 8.67
C ALA A 262 -3.07 9.09 9.19
N VAL A 263 -1.86 8.73 9.66
CA VAL A 263 -1.58 7.41 10.25
C VAL A 263 -2.43 7.18 11.50
N ALA A 264 -2.60 8.19 12.36
CA ALA A 264 -3.48 8.06 13.51
C ALA A 264 -4.96 7.92 13.10
N ALA A 265 -5.43 8.63 12.08
CA ALA A 265 -6.80 8.46 11.58
C ALA A 265 -7.03 7.06 10.97
N ILE A 266 -6.06 6.57 10.18
CA ILE A 266 -6.02 5.19 9.67
C ILE A 266 -6.15 4.20 10.83
N ASN A 267 -5.33 4.36 11.88
CA ASN A 267 -5.36 3.48 13.05
C ASN A 267 -6.66 3.62 13.85
N ALA A 268 -7.29 4.80 13.91
CA ALA A 268 -8.57 4.98 14.59
C ALA A 268 -9.70 4.18 13.92
N SER A 269 -9.64 4.03 12.58
CA SER A 269 -10.55 3.16 11.83
C SER A 269 -10.21 1.69 11.97
N TYR A 270 -8.93 1.31 11.86
CA TYR A 270 -8.53 -0.09 11.86
C TYR A 270 -8.47 -0.71 13.26
N ASN A 271 -7.90 -0.03 14.25
CA ASN A 271 -7.63 -0.56 15.59
C ASN A 271 -8.85 -0.34 16.50
N ARG A 272 -9.94 -1.05 16.18
CA ARG A 272 -11.20 -0.93 16.93
C ARG A 272 -11.08 -1.54 18.32
N ARG A 273 -11.82 -0.99 19.27
CA ARG A 273 -11.83 -1.42 20.68
C ARG A 273 -12.29 -2.89 20.83
N ASP A 274 -13.25 -3.27 19.98
CA ASP A 274 -13.95 -4.56 19.96
C ASP A 274 -13.27 -5.63 19.07
N MET A 275 -12.05 -5.37 18.60
CA MET A 275 -11.34 -6.34 17.76
C MET A 275 -10.96 -7.60 18.54
N ASP A 276 -11.17 -8.74 17.90
CA ASP A 276 -10.58 -10.01 18.27
C ASP A 276 -9.16 -10.12 17.69
N VAL A 277 -8.18 -10.12 18.60
CA VAL A 277 -6.74 -10.08 18.32
C VAL A 277 -5.98 -10.80 19.43
N LEU A 278 -4.83 -11.37 19.07
CA LEU A 278 -4.01 -12.11 20.00
C LEU A 278 -3.30 -11.15 20.97
N PRO A 279 -3.18 -11.49 22.26
CA PRO A 279 -2.41 -10.69 23.20
C PRO A 279 -0.90 -10.73 22.90
N GLY A 280 -0.18 -9.68 23.29
CA GLY A 280 1.27 -9.58 23.13
C GLY A 280 1.71 -9.08 21.76
N ASP A 281 3.03 -8.94 21.56
CA ASP A 281 3.60 -8.37 20.34
C ASP A 281 3.90 -9.40 19.24
N GLY A 282 3.73 -10.70 19.51
CA GLY A 282 3.96 -11.77 18.54
C GLY A 282 5.42 -11.88 18.06
N LEU A 283 6.38 -11.23 18.73
CA LEU A 283 7.78 -11.26 18.34
C LEU A 283 8.53 -12.49 18.91
N ASP A 284 7.96 -13.22 19.87
CA ASP A 284 8.60 -14.39 20.49
C ASP A 284 8.87 -15.51 19.48
N ASP A 285 7.95 -15.74 18.55
CA ASP A 285 8.12 -16.77 17.52
C ASP A 285 9.18 -16.35 16.49
N LEU A 286 9.29 -15.05 16.23
CA LEU A 286 10.31 -14.49 15.33
C LEU A 286 11.70 -14.48 15.97
N ALA A 287 11.77 -14.33 17.30
CA ALA A 287 13.01 -14.41 18.06
C ALA A 287 13.65 -15.81 18.02
N ARG A 288 12.82 -16.86 17.84
CA ARG A 288 13.25 -18.25 17.74
C ARG A 288 13.61 -18.69 16.32
N ALA A 289 13.36 -17.85 15.32
CA ALA A 289 13.67 -18.19 13.94
C ALA A 289 15.18 -18.19 13.71
N ASP A 290 15.67 -19.24 13.05
CA ASP A 290 17.07 -19.33 12.66
C ASP A 290 17.45 -18.25 11.63
N GLY A 291 18.71 -17.83 11.67
CA GLY A 291 19.29 -16.91 10.69
C GLY A 291 19.33 -15.45 11.13
N ARG A 292 19.53 -14.58 10.14
CA ARG A 292 19.88 -13.18 10.39
C ARG A 292 18.63 -12.33 10.61
N THR A 293 18.56 -11.71 11.80
CA THR A 293 17.48 -10.81 12.19
C THR A 293 17.93 -9.35 12.08
N VAL A 294 17.13 -8.53 11.39
CA VAL A 294 17.36 -7.08 11.25
C VAL A 294 16.20 -6.31 11.89
N LEU A 295 16.53 -5.39 12.80
CA LEU A 295 15.57 -4.49 13.42
C LEU A 295 15.69 -3.10 12.80
N ILE A 296 14.56 -2.52 12.38
CA ILE A 296 14.49 -1.15 11.88
C ILE A 296 13.71 -0.29 12.88
N GLY A 297 14.43 0.61 13.56
CA GLY A 297 13.87 1.55 14.52
C GLY A 297 13.98 1.09 15.98
N ALA A 298 13.65 2.01 16.89
CA ALA A 298 13.77 1.85 18.32
C ALA A 298 12.66 0.95 18.87
N ILE A 299 12.98 -0.33 19.03
CA ILE A 299 12.08 -1.34 19.58
C ILE A 299 12.52 -1.61 21.02
N PRO A 300 11.72 -1.33 22.06
CA PRO A 300 12.13 -1.60 23.44
C PRO A 300 12.30 -3.10 23.71
N GLY A 301 13.27 -3.47 24.57
CA GLY A 301 13.40 -4.85 25.09
C GLY A 301 13.86 -5.91 24.07
N TYR A 302 14.37 -5.50 22.89
CA TYR A 302 14.81 -6.48 21.89
C TYR A 302 16.09 -7.22 22.29
N ARG A 303 17.02 -6.57 23.01
CA ARG A 303 18.36 -7.12 23.26
C ARG A 303 18.33 -8.44 24.02
N ASP A 304 17.42 -8.56 24.98
CA ASP A 304 17.27 -9.79 25.78
C ASP A 304 16.66 -10.94 24.96
N ARG A 305 15.80 -10.61 23.98
CA ARG A 305 15.08 -11.59 23.15
C ARG A 305 15.87 -11.98 21.90
N MET A 306 16.64 -11.04 21.36
CA MET A 306 17.32 -11.14 20.06
C MET A 306 18.73 -10.50 20.19
N PRO A 307 19.64 -11.10 20.97
CA PRO A 307 20.94 -10.51 21.29
C PRO A 307 21.85 -10.32 20.07
N HIS A 308 21.61 -11.07 19.00
CA HIS A 308 22.40 -11.02 17.76
C HIS A 308 21.75 -10.20 16.63
N ALA A 309 20.66 -9.50 16.91
CA ALA A 309 19.99 -8.71 15.88
C ALA A 309 20.80 -7.49 15.45
N GLN A 310 20.81 -7.24 14.14
CA GLN A 310 21.42 -6.05 13.55
C GLN A 310 20.40 -4.91 13.61
N VAL A 311 20.67 -3.88 14.40
CA VAL A 311 19.72 -2.78 14.60
C VAL A 311 20.09 -1.60 13.72
N VAL A 312 19.13 -1.14 12.93
CA VAL A 312 19.23 0.03 12.07
C VAL A 312 18.35 1.13 12.65
N GLU A 313 18.93 2.28 12.97
CA GLU A 313 18.23 3.42 13.56
C GLU A 313 18.68 4.75 12.92
N SER A 314 17.82 5.76 12.98
CA SER A 314 18.08 7.11 12.47
C SER A 314 19.12 7.85 13.30
N ASN A 315 19.21 7.55 14.59
CA ASN A 315 20.24 8.05 15.50
C ASN A 315 20.89 6.85 16.22
N PRO A 316 21.75 6.10 15.52
CA PRO A 316 22.29 4.83 16.03
C PRO A 316 23.21 5.05 17.23
N ARG A 317 23.15 4.12 18.18
CA ARG A 317 24.12 4.02 19.28
C ARG A 317 25.32 3.16 18.86
N ASP A 318 26.31 3.06 19.74
CA ASP A 318 27.41 2.11 19.57
C ASP A 318 26.88 0.69 19.36
N GLY A 319 27.35 0.04 18.30
CA GLY A 319 26.91 -1.29 17.87
C GLY A 319 25.64 -1.31 17.01
N GLU A 320 25.02 -0.15 16.76
CA GLU A 320 23.86 -0.01 15.86
C GLU A 320 24.29 0.63 14.52
N PHE A 321 23.46 0.48 13.50
CA PHE A 321 23.74 0.92 12.14
C PHE A 321 22.87 2.11 11.73
N PRO A 322 23.37 3.03 10.90
CA PRO A 322 22.57 4.12 10.36
C PRO A 322 21.56 3.61 9.32
N MET A 323 20.47 4.38 9.09
CA MET A 323 19.41 4.02 8.12
C MET A 323 19.91 3.62 6.73
N ALA A 324 21.03 4.19 6.24
CA ALA A 324 21.62 3.82 4.95
C ALA A 324 22.06 2.35 4.88
N ALA A 325 22.41 1.74 6.01
CA ALA A 325 22.81 0.33 6.08
C ALA A 325 21.65 -0.64 5.81
N ALA A 326 20.39 -0.19 5.86
CA ALA A 326 19.22 -1.03 5.54
C ALA A 326 19.33 -1.66 4.14
N GLU A 327 19.90 -0.94 3.17
CA GLU A 327 20.13 -1.42 1.79
C GLU A 327 21.06 -2.64 1.72
N CYS A 328 22.00 -2.76 2.67
CA CYS A 328 22.92 -3.90 2.74
C CYS A 328 22.44 -4.98 3.71
N LEU A 329 21.73 -4.56 4.77
CA LEU A 329 21.36 -5.46 5.86
C LEU A 329 20.03 -6.18 5.60
N LEU A 330 19.01 -5.53 5.04
CA LEU A 330 17.73 -6.19 4.82
C LEU A 330 17.77 -7.30 3.75
N PRO A 331 18.46 -7.15 2.61
CA PRO A 331 18.52 -8.23 1.62
C PRO A 331 19.11 -9.51 2.19
N GLY A 332 18.37 -10.62 2.06
CA GLY A 332 18.79 -11.94 2.55
C GLY A 332 18.74 -12.13 4.06
N CYS A 333 18.11 -11.22 4.83
CA CYS A 333 17.75 -11.53 6.21
C CYS A 333 16.62 -12.58 6.24
N THR A 334 16.52 -13.35 7.33
CA THR A 334 15.42 -14.30 7.53
C THR A 334 14.23 -13.62 8.20
N THR A 335 14.51 -12.67 9.09
CA THR A 335 13.53 -11.93 9.88
C THR A 335 13.82 -10.43 9.83
N ALA A 336 12.81 -9.62 9.54
CA ALA A 336 12.87 -8.17 9.63
C ALA A 336 11.79 -7.65 10.58
N ILE A 337 12.17 -6.91 11.61
CA ILE A 337 11.22 -6.28 12.54
C ILE A 337 11.30 -4.78 12.34
N VAL A 338 10.22 -4.20 11.83
CA VAL A 338 10.15 -2.82 11.38
C VAL A 338 9.23 -2.02 12.27
N SER A 339 9.71 -0.88 12.77
CA SER A 339 8.87 0.05 13.53
C SER A 339 7.79 0.69 12.65
N ALA A 340 6.58 0.84 13.20
CA ALA A 340 5.47 1.55 12.58
C ALA A 340 5.76 3.03 12.30
N ALA A 341 6.83 3.60 12.88
CA ALA A 341 7.35 4.92 12.49
C ALA A 341 7.68 4.99 10.99
N GLY A 342 7.98 3.85 10.35
CA GLY A 342 8.15 3.70 8.90
C GLY A 342 6.95 4.20 8.08
N LEU A 343 5.72 4.09 8.62
CA LEU A 343 4.51 4.63 8.00
C LEU A 343 4.53 6.14 8.00
N VAL A 344 4.85 6.73 9.16
CA VAL A 344 4.89 8.19 9.31
C VAL A 344 5.99 8.76 8.47
N ASN A 345 7.21 8.19 8.42
CA ASN A 345 8.37 8.74 7.71
C ASN A 345 8.49 8.36 6.22
N ARG A 346 7.56 7.54 5.68
CA ARG A 346 7.53 7.01 4.30
C ARG A 346 8.68 6.09 3.90
N THR A 347 9.37 5.50 4.87
CA THR A 347 10.40 4.49 4.59
C THR A 347 9.84 3.07 4.43
N LEU A 348 8.63 2.79 4.97
CA LEU A 348 8.09 1.43 5.00
C LEU A 348 8.06 0.73 3.63
N PRO A 349 7.57 1.34 2.52
CA PRO A 349 7.56 0.64 1.23
C PRO A 349 8.93 0.12 0.81
N ARG A 350 9.98 0.94 0.93
CA ARG A 350 11.35 0.54 0.57
C ARG A 350 11.85 -0.57 1.49
N LEU A 351 11.61 -0.46 2.80
CA LEU A 351 12.02 -1.49 3.76
C LEU A 351 11.35 -2.83 3.48
N LEU A 352 10.06 -2.85 3.12
CA LEU A 352 9.35 -4.06 2.73
C LEU A 352 9.93 -4.68 1.43
N SER A 353 10.22 -3.84 0.43
CA SER A 353 10.85 -4.29 -0.81
C SER A 353 12.23 -4.91 -0.58
N LEU A 354 13.04 -4.34 0.32
CA LEU A 354 14.37 -4.85 0.66
C LEU A 354 14.33 -6.13 1.50
N ALA A 355 13.36 -6.23 2.41
CA ALA A 355 13.21 -7.38 3.28
C ALA A 355 12.70 -8.62 2.54
N CYS A 356 12.04 -8.47 1.39
CA CYS A 356 11.49 -9.61 0.65
C CYS A 356 12.59 -10.64 0.29
N PRO A 357 12.41 -11.95 0.56
CA PRO A 357 11.19 -12.62 1.04
C PRO A 357 11.15 -12.94 2.55
N ALA A 358 11.92 -12.23 3.39
CA ALA A 358 11.99 -12.43 4.84
C ALA A 358 10.62 -12.36 5.54
N HIS A 359 10.55 -12.95 6.73
CA HIS A 359 9.42 -12.76 7.63
C HIS A 359 9.44 -11.36 8.23
N VAL A 360 8.48 -10.52 7.85
CA VAL A 360 8.40 -9.14 8.34
C VAL A 360 7.37 -9.01 9.48
N ALA A 361 7.78 -8.42 10.60
CA ALA A 361 6.87 -7.88 11.60
C ALA A 361 6.84 -6.35 11.57
N LEU A 362 5.66 -5.76 11.52
CA LEU A 362 5.47 -4.32 11.74
C LEU A 362 5.05 -4.10 13.19
N THR A 363 5.82 -3.32 13.95
CA THR A 363 5.66 -3.19 15.40
C THR A 363 5.53 -1.75 15.88
N GLY A 364 4.66 -1.53 16.88
CA GLY A 364 4.56 -0.30 17.63
C GLY A 364 3.12 0.21 17.75
N PRO A 365 2.85 1.20 18.63
CA PRO A 365 1.49 1.68 18.86
C PRO A 365 0.81 2.29 17.62
N ALA A 366 1.60 2.66 16.62
CA ALA A 366 1.13 3.23 15.36
C ALA A 366 0.90 2.18 14.25
N THR A 367 0.95 0.88 14.55
CA THR A 367 0.69 -0.19 13.57
C THR A 367 -0.82 -0.29 13.26
N PRO A 368 -1.23 -0.22 11.98
CA PRO A 368 -2.59 -0.54 11.56
C PRO A 368 -2.83 -2.05 11.63
N LEU A 369 -3.80 -2.50 12.43
CA LEU A 369 -4.12 -3.92 12.64
C LEU A 369 -5.04 -4.48 11.53
N THR A 370 -4.62 -4.35 10.27
CA THR A 370 -5.41 -4.71 9.08
C THR A 370 -4.76 -5.80 8.24
N PRO A 371 -5.52 -6.82 7.78
CA PRO A 371 -4.96 -7.90 6.97
C PRO A 371 -4.45 -7.43 5.60
N ARG A 372 -4.81 -6.21 5.18
CA ARG A 372 -4.31 -5.58 3.94
C ARG A 372 -2.78 -5.61 3.86
N LEU A 373 -2.09 -5.35 4.98
CA LEU A 373 -0.62 -5.30 4.98
C LEU A 373 0.05 -6.65 4.66
N HIS A 374 -0.65 -7.78 4.81
CA HIS A 374 -0.11 -9.11 4.48
C HIS A 374 0.23 -9.26 3.00
N ALA A 375 -0.52 -8.62 2.11
CA ALA A 375 -0.24 -8.66 0.68
C ALA A 375 1.06 -7.92 0.28
N TYR A 376 1.60 -7.10 1.18
CA TYR A 376 2.86 -6.40 1.00
C TYR A 376 4.02 -7.07 1.76
N GLY A 377 3.85 -8.33 2.17
CA GLY A 377 4.89 -9.15 2.81
C GLY A 377 4.97 -9.01 4.33
N VAL A 378 4.08 -8.24 4.97
CA VAL A 378 4.05 -8.14 6.43
C VAL A 378 3.38 -9.38 7.02
N GLY A 379 4.13 -10.27 7.66
CA GLY A 379 3.60 -11.50 8.27
C GLY A 379 2.92 -11.27 9.61
N THR A 380 3.48 -10.38 10.43
CA THR A 380 3.00 -10.07 11.79
C THR A 380 2.75 -8.58 11.95
N LEU A 381 1.58 -8.23 12.49
CA LEU A 381 1.17 -6.87 12.81
C LEU A 381 1.06 -6.74 14.32
N ALA A 382 2.03 -6.11 14.96
CA ALA A 382 2.08 -5.89 16.40
C ALA A 382 1.74 -4.42 16.70
N GLY A 383 0.64 -4.20 17.40
CA GLY A 383 0.07 -2.88 17.61
C GLY A 383 -0.46 -2.67 19.02
N PHE A 384 -1.27 -1.63 19.16
CA PHE A 384 -1.87 -1.24 20.42
C PHE A 384 -3.34 -0.88 20.21
N VAL A 385 -4.22 -1.43 21.04
CA VAL A 385 -5.65 -1.11 21.07
C VAL A 385 -5.95 -0.35 22.35
N VAL A 386 -6.37 0.91 22.21
CA VAL A 386 -6.70 1.78 23.33
C VAL A 386 -8.02 1.35 23.97
N THR A 387 -8.04 1.17 25.29
CA THR A 387 -9.24 0.85 26.07
C THR A 387 -9.66 1.99 26.98
N ASP A 388 -8.74 2.87 27.37
CA ASP A 388 -9.00 4.12 28.10
C ASP A 388 -8.50 5.34 27.29
N PRO A 389 -9.34 5.87 26.37
CA PRO A 389 -8.97 7.03 25.57
C PRO A 389 -8.71 8.29 26.40
N ASP A 390 -9.38 8.47 27.54
CA ASP A 390 -9.28 9.69 28.36
C ASP A 390 -7.99 9.72 29.17
N GLY A 391 -7.65 8.61 29.81
CA GLY A 391 -6.35 8.46 30.47
C GLY A 391 -5.19 8.62 29.48
N LEU A 392 -5.30 8.00 28.30
CA LEU A 392 -4.27 8.11 27.27
C LEU A 392 -4.16 9.54 26.70
N ALA A 393 -5.27 10.23 26.49
CA ALA A 393 -5.28 11.63 26.05
C ALA A 393 -4.46 12.51 27.00
N ASN A 394 -4.71 12.38 28.31
CA ASN A 394 -4.02 13.14 29.34
C ASN A 394 -2.52 12.80 29.37
N ALA A 395 -2.18 11.50 29.30
CA ALA A 395 -0.81 11.05 29.26
C ALA A 395 -0.05 11.60 28.02
N ILE A 396 -0.65 11.55 26.84
CA ILE A 396 -0.06 12.07 25.59
C ILE A 396 0.14 13.59 25.68
N ALA A 397 -0.85 14.32 26.20
CA ALA A 397 -0.74 15.78 26.39
C ALA A 397 0.44 16.14 27.31
N GLN A 398 0.72 15.32 28.31
CA GLN A 398 1.84 15.48 29.26
C GLN A 398 3.20 14.95 28.73
N GLY A 399 3.24 14.40 27.51
CA GLY A 399 4.48 13.91 26.92
C GLY A 399 4.85 12.47 27.26
N ALA A 400 3.86 11.64 27.63
CA ALA A 400 4.06 10.21 27.82
C ALA A 400 4.70 9.55 26.58
N LYS A 401 5.57 8.58 26.86
CA LYS A 401 6.28 7.79 25.86
C LYS A 401 5.62 6.40 25.73
N PRO A 402 5.90 5.63 24.65
CA PRO A 402 5.17 4.40 24.36
C PRO A 402 5.11 3.36 25.49
N TRP A 403 6.18 3.22 26.27
CA TRP A 403 6.21 2.27 27.39
C TRP A 403 5.24 2.64 28.53
N ALA A 404 4.80 3.90 28.61
CA ALA A 404 3.80 4.36 29.57
C ALA A 404 2.36 4.21 29.05
N PHE A 405 2.14 3.69 27.84
CA PHE A 405 0.79 3.54 27.29
C PHE A 405 0.08 2.29 27.81
N ALA A 406 0.82 1.29 28.31
CA ALA A 406 0.28 0.00 28.73
C ALA A 406 -0.95 0.06 29.66
N PRO A 407 -1.05 0.98 30.64
CA PRO A 407 -2.25 1.09 31.48
C PRO A 407 -3.53 1.48 30.73
N PHE A 408 -3.42 2.08 29.54
CA PHE A 408 -4.55 2.68 28.82
C PHE A 408 -5.04 1.83 27.63
N GLY A 409 -4.54 0.60 27.51
CA GLY A 409 -4.86 -0.26 26.37
C GLY A 409 -4.17 -1.61 26.42
N ARG A 410 -4.19 -2.30 25.29
CA ARG A 410 -3.68 -3.67 25.17
C ARG A 410 -2.65 -3.73 24.05
N VAL A 411 -1.48 -4.30 24.34
CA VAL A 411 -0.54 -4.72 23.31
C VAL A 411 -1.07 -5.99 22.68
N VAL A 412 -1.24 -5.96 21.36
CA VAL A 412 -1.91 -7.02 20.61
C VAL A 412 -1.20 -7.26 19.29
N HIS A 413 -1.40 -8.45 18.72
CA HIS A 413 -0.89 -8.76 17.39
C HIS A 413 -1.88 -9.55 16.54
N ARG A 414 -1.66 -9.49 15.23
CA ARG A 414 -2.34 -10.29 14.21
C ARG A 414 -1.31 -10.94 13.29
N ARG A 415 -1.55 -12.18 12.91
CA ARG A 415 -0.71 -12.95 11.98
C ARG A 415 -1.42 -13.15 10.66
N ASN A 416 -0.65 -13.32 9.60
CA ASN A 416 -1.18 -13.79 8.34
C ASN A 416 -1.68 -15.23 8.50
N ALA A 417 -2.97 -15.46 8.32
CA ALA A 417 -3.57 -16.79 8.41
C ALA A 417 -2.93 -17.83 7.47
N MET A 418 -2.34 -17.38 6.35
CA MET A 418 -1.64 -18.25 5.40
C MET A 418 -0.23 -18.67 5.85
N SER A 419 0.44 -17.92 6.73
CA SER A 419 1.78 -18.29 7.23
C SER A 419 1.74 -19.30 8.36
N SER A 420 0.60 -19.46 9.05
CA SER A 420 0.44 -20.43 10.14
C SER A 420 0.55 -21.89 9.69
N SER A 421 0.35 -22.18 8.39
CA SER A 421 0.46 -23.53 7.83
C SER A 421 1.89 -23.96 7.47
N MET A 422 2.87 -23.04 7.45
CA MET A 422 4.28 -23.36 7.15
C MET A 422 5.13 -23.61 8.41
N MET A 423 4.57 -23.38 9.60
CA MET A 423 5.23 -23.56 10.90
C MET A 423 4.65 -24.73 11.72
N ALA A 424 3.71 -25.49 11.14
CA ALA A 424 3.11 -26.68 11.76
C ALA A 424 3.80 -27.96 11.30
#